data_AF-A0A8H6UTV5-F1
#
_entry.id   AF-A0A8H6UTV5-F1
#
_cell.length_a   1.000
_cell.length_b   1.000
_cell.length_c   1.000
_cell.angle_alpha   90.00
_cell.angle_beta   90.00
_cell.angle_gamma   90.00
#
_symmetry.space_group_name_H-M   'P 1'
#
loop_
_entity.id
_entity.type
_entity.pdbx_description
1 polymer ?
#
loop_
_entity_poly.entity_id
_entity_poly.type
_entity_poly.pdbx_seq_one_letter_code
_entity_poly.pdbx_strand_id
1 'polypeptide(L)'
;MLETAATTFASITVLGIAGYSYHQYYKYLILQKMDNAFSPGDPALEVAGVEYGKHQYHHDEHWVVRDEQEKLDRIIQGKSGGHYYLIIGEKGTGKTSMLLEAMRKTNGDGVAMFEAHSDLEIFRIRLGKALDFEFHEDYIGSLFSIRGPRDTTALLDIERAFNKLEKVALARRRKGAAPLVLVVNSTHLVRDDHDGQDLLEMIQQRAEQWAASNLVTTVFNSDDYWVYERLKGYATRMEVIPVCDLPKGQAMVALKRYRKQYFDEDLSDQALETIYDKVGGRLSFLNRVAKARDYMKLCDSICESEKTWFLNKCWILGEEMDDDVMDQQKYASAAMVLAKALVDKEKDMEKIYDPERGHILPEIPLHAAREIMTRADFIQSYDHENIFTIDSRAMVRADSVPMQNAFREICSWPGFEEHLEATLKRIGDIESLGRTRELTLKDLWDKGKYQITMRDPKGRESGTVEFSVKEREDQDDD
;
A
#
# COMPACT_ATOMS: atom_id res chain seq x y z
N MET A 1 58.98 39.04 9.18
CA MET A 1 57.91 38.61 10.12
C MET A 1 56.60 39.35 9.87
N LEU A 2 56.60 40.69 9.82
CA LEU A 2 55.38 41.50 9.61
C LEU A 2 54.73 41.28 8.23
N GLU A 3 55.54 41.18 7.18
CA GLU A 3 55.09 40.88 5.82
C GLU A 3 54.47 39.47 5.70
N THR A 4 55.13 38.45 6.26
CA THR A 4 54.60 37.08 6.29
C THR A 4 53.27 37.01 7.05
N ALA A 5 53.16 37.68 8.20
CA ALA A 5 51.92 37.75 8.97
C ALA A 5 50.79 38.46 8.21
N ALA A 6 51.11 39.56 7.52
CA ALA A 6 50.16 40.29 6.68
C ALA A 6 49.66 39.44 5.50
N THR A 7 50.56 38.71 4.84
CA THR A 7 50.20 37.79 3.74
C THR A 7 49.34 36.63 4.23
N THR A 8 49.66 36.03 5.38
CA THR A 8 48.83 34.98 5.98
C THR A 8 47.44 35.51 6.36
N PHE A 9 47.36 36.70 6.96
CA PHE A 9 46.08 37.33 7.30
C PHE A 9 45.24 37.66 6.07
N ALA A 10 45.86 38.21 5.02
CA ALA A 10 45.18 38.49 3.75
C ALA A 10 44.64 37.19 3.12
N SER A 11 45.44 36.12 3.08
CA SER A 11 45.00 34.82 2.57
C SER A 11 43.83 34.23 3.36
N ILE A 12 43.88 34.27 4.70
CA ILE A 12 42.77 33.81 5.55
C ILE A 12 41.52 34.67 5.31
N THR A 13 41.67 35.98 5.16
CA THR A 13 40.56 36.90 4.91
C THR A 13 39.90 36.61 3.55
N VAL A 14 40.70 36.42 2.49
CA VAL A 14 40.19 36.07 1.16
C VAL A 14 39.48 34.72 1.19
N LEU A 15 40.06 33.71 1.84
CA LEU A 15 39.42 32.40 2.02
C LEU A 15 38.11 32.51 2.80
N GLY A 16 38.07 33.31 3.87
CA GLY A 16 36.86 33.55 4.66
C GLY A 16 35.75 34.22 3.86
N ILE A 17 36.08 35.26 3.09
CA ILE A 17 35.12 35.95 2.22
C ILE A 17 34.63 35.02 1.10
N ALA A 18 35.52 34.28 0.46
CA ALA A 18 35.17 33.33 -0.60
C ALA A 18 34.25 32.22 -0.07
N GLY A 19 34.60 31.63 1.08
CA GLY A 19 33.79 30.61 1.74
C GLY A 19 32.40 31.11 2.15
N TYR A 20 32.32 32.30 2.77
CA TYR A 20 31.04 32.92 3.13
C TYR A 20 30.19 33.24 1.89
N SER A 21 30.79 33.80 0.85
CA SER A 21 30.09 34.14 -0.39
C SER A 21 29.57 32.90 -1.11
N TYR A 22 30.38 31.84 -1.22
CA TYR A 22 29.94 30.55 -1.75
C TYR A 22 28.79 29.96 -0.92
N HIS A 23 28.88 30.01 0.41
CA HIS A 23 27.84 29.50 1.29
C HIS A 23 26.50 30.25 1.13
N GLN A 24 26.53 31.57 1.01
CA GLN A 24 25.32 32.37 0.75
C GLN A 24 24.76 32.11 -0.65
N TYR A 25 25.63 32.05 -1.67
CA TYR A 25 25.23 31.71 -3.03
C TYR A 25 24.58 30.32 -3.10
N TYR A 26 25.18 29.31 -2.47
CA TYR A 26 24.64 27.95 -2.44
C TYR A 26 23.27 27.88 -1.75
N LYS A 27 23.10 28.59 -0.63
CA LYS A 27 21.79 28.70 0.05
C LYS A 27 20.71 29.31 -0.85
N TYR A 28 21.06 30.32 -1.65
CA TYR A 28 20.16 30.93 -2.63
C TYR A 28 19.85 29.96 -3.77
N LEU A 29 20.88 29.31 -4.34
CA LEU A 29 20.76 28.37 -5.45
C LEU A 29 19.83 27.20 -5.12
N ILE A 30 19.93 26.62 -3.91
CA ILE A 30 19.03 25.55 -3.45
C ILE A 30 17.57 25.99 -3.52
N LEU A 31 17.25 27.18 -3.01
CA LEU A 31 15.86 27.65 -2.99
C LEU A 31 15.36 27.94 -4.41
N GLN A 32 16.25 28.40 -5.30
CA GLN A 32 15.92 28.62 -6.70
C GLN A 32 15.69 27.31 -7.46
N LYS A 33 16.55 26.31 -7.29
CA LYS A 33 16.38 24.95 -7.85
C LYS A 33 15.03 24.37 -7.42
N MET A 34 14.73 24.42 -6.13
CA MET A 34 13.47 23.94 -5.60
C MET A 34 12.25 24.72 -6.09
N ASP A 35 12.35 26.05 -6.29
CA ASP A 35 11.27 26.85 -6.92
C ASP A 35 11.05 26.45 -8.40
N ASN A 36 12.13 26.12 -9.11
CA ASN A 36 12.09 25.66 -10.49
C ASN A 36 11.43 24.27 -10.62
N ALA A 37 11.56 23.41 -9.60
CA ALA A 37 10.92 22.10 -9.59
C ALA A 37 9.38 22.15 -9.71
N PHE A 38 8.76 23.28 -9.34
CA PHE A 38 7.32 23.54 -9.49
C PHE A 38 6.98 24.43 -10.69
N SER A 39 7.92 24.62 -11.61
CA SER A 39 7.66 25.34 -12.86
C SER A 39 7.04 24.39 -13.90
N PRO A 40 6.34 24.93 -14.92
CA PRO A 40 5.71 24.08 -15.93
C PRO A 40 6.72 23.15 -16.63
N GLY A 41 6.29 21.92 -16.96
CA GLY A 41 7.14 20.89 -17.57
C GLY A 41 7.72 19.87 -16.60
N ASP A 42 6.93 19.43 -15.62
CA ASP A 42 7.32 18.41 -14.64
C ASP A 42 7.83 17.12 -15.33
N PRO A 43 9.02 16.60 -14.99
CA PRO A 43 9.57 15.36 -15.57
C PRO A 43 8.67 14.13 -15.42
N ALA A 44 7.80 14.06 -14.41
CA ALA A 44 6.82 12.99 -14.25
C ALA A 44 5.81 12.98 -15.41
N LEU A 45 5.47 14.16 -15.95
CA LEU A 45 4.67 14.28 -17.17
C LEU A 45 5.48 13.73 -18.36
N GLU A 46 6.75 14.12 -18.52
CA GLU A 46 7.62 13.62 -19.60
C GLU A 46 7.83 12.10 -19.56
N VAL A 47 8.05 11.52 -18.38
CA VAL A 47 8.22 10.07 -18.17
C VAL A 47 6.91 9.31 -18.41
N ALA A 48 5.77 9.91 -18.07
CA ALA A 48 4.48 9.42 -18.50
C ALA A 48 4.30 9.57 -20.03
N GLY A 49 5.22 10.21 -20.75
CA GLY A 49 5.22 10.41 -22.20
C GLY A 49 4.58 11.74 -22.66
N VAL A 50 4.25 12.64 -21.71
CA VAL A 50 3.41 13.84 -21.92
C VAL A 50 4.33 14.91 -22.48
N GLU A 51 4.75 14.74 -23.73
CA GLU A 51 5.63 15.69 -24.41
C GLU A 51 4.90 17.00 -24.74
N TYR A 52 5.58 18.12 -24.49
CA TYR A 52 5.10 19.46 -24.83
C TYR A 52 5.08 19.67 -26.35
N GLY A 53 3.97 20.19 -26.90
CA GLY A 53 3.91 20.69 -28.27
C GLY A 53 3.75 19.66 -29.40
N LYS A 54 3.74 18.35 -29.09
CA LYS A 54 3.22 17.33 -30.01
C LYS A 54 1.86 16.86 -29.51
N HIS A 55 0.82 17.06 -30.31
CA HIS A 55 -0.50 16.46 -30.12
C HIS A 55 -0.52 14.92 -30.24
N GLN A 56 0.59 14.23 -29.96
CA GLN A 56 0.73 12.78 -30.06
C GLN A 56 1.03 12.14 -28.71
N TYR A 57 0.42 12.67 -27.66
CA TYR A 57 -0.07 11.75 -26.66
C TYR A 57 -1.24 11.00 -27.29
N HIS A 58 -1.27 9.68 -27.14
CA HIS A 58 -2.48 8.89 -27.35
C HIS A 58 -3.49 9.23 -26.22
N HIS A 59 -3.93 10.49 -26.20
CA HIS A 59 -4.61 11.21 -25.11
C HIS A 59 -5.95 10.57 -24.72
N ASP A 60 -6.64 9.97 -25.69
CA ASP A 60 -7.92 9.30 -25.44
C ASP A 60 -7.78 7.89 -24.84
N GLU A 61 -6.58 7.32 -24.75
CA GLU A 61 -6.38 5.87 -24.48
C GLU A 61 -6.83 5.41 -23.10
N HIS A 62 -6.92 6.33 -22.15
CA HIS A 62 -7.22 6.01 -20.75
C HIS A 62 -8.22 6.99 -20.12
N TRP A 63 -8.81 7.90 -20.92
CA TRP A 63 -9.57 9.01 -20.36
C TRP A 63 -11.08 8.80 -20.35
N VAL A 64 -11.60 8.59 -19.14
CA VAL A 64 -13.02 8.58 -18.80
C VAL A 64 -13.22 9.68 -17.77
N VAL A 65 -14.16 10.58 -18.03
CA VAL A 65 -14.49 11.64 -17.07
C VAL A 65 -15.18 10.98 -15.89
N ARG A 66 -14.50 10.99 -14.75
CA ARG A 66 -14.99 10.50 -13.45
C ARG A 66 -15.60 11.65 -12.65
N ASP A 67 -16.53 11.32 -11.75
CA ASP A 67 -17.20 12.30 -10.91
C ASP A 67 -16.22 13.04 -9.98
N GLU A 68 -15.16 12.35 -9.54
CA GLU A 68 -14.13 12.93 -8.66
C GLU A 68 -13.16 13.86 -9.42
N GLN A 69 -13.18 13.87 -10.75
CA GLN A 69 -12.17 14.55 -11.55
C GLN A 69 -12.18 16.07 -11.36
N GLU A 70 -13.36 16.69 -11.33
CA GLU A 70 -13.46 18.15 -11.17
C GLU A 70 -12.88 18.59 -9.81
N LYS A 71 -13.05 17.76 -8.78
CA LYS A 71 -12.45 17.98 -7.46
C LYS A 71 -10.94 17.87 -7.52
N LEU A 72 -10.40 16.82 -8.13
CA LEU A 72 -8.95 16.65 -8.30
C LEU A 72 -8.33 17.77 -9.13
N ASP A 73 -8.97 18.19 -10.22
CA ASP A 73 -8.50 19.31 -11.03
C ASP A 73 -8.33 20.58 -10.18
N ARG A 74 -9.30 20.89 -9.31
CA ARG A 74 -9.20 22.06 -8.41
C ARG A 74 -8.10 21.92 -7.36
N ILE A 75 -7.90 20.72 -6.82
CA ILE A 75 -6.84 20.44 -5.86
C ILE A 75 -5.47 20.64 -6.50
N ILE A 76 -5.23 20.00 -7.65
CA ILE A 76 -3.95 20.07 -8.37
C ILE A 76 -3.65 21.48 -8.90
N GLN A 77 -4.69 22.26 -9.23
CA GLN A 77 -4.56 23.70 -9.57
C GLN A 77 -4.23 24.60 -8.36
N GLY A 78 -4.11 24.06 -7.15
CA GLY A 78 -3.87 24.84 -5.93
C GLY A 78 -5.06 25.72 -5.52
N LYS A 79 -6.28 25.43 -6.01
CA LYS A 79 -7.49 26.21 -5.69
C LYS A 79 -8.21 25.73 -4.42
N SER A 80 -7.90 24.53 -3.95
CA SER A 80 -8.53 23.93 -2.76
C SER A 80 -7.59 24.01 -1.56
N GLY A 81 -7.65 25.11 -0.82
CA GLY A 81 -6.82 25.34 0.38
C GLY A 81 -7.41 24.76 1.67
N GLY A 82 -6.59 24.67 2.72
CA GLY A 82 -7.05 24.31 4.07
C GLY A 82 -7.07 22.82 4.42
N HIS A 83 -6.79 21.96 3.44
CA HIS A 83 -6.86 20.50 3.52
C HIS A 83 -5.65 19.83 2.88
N TYR A 84 -5.40 18.59 3.27
CA TYR A 84 -4.58 17.65 2.51
C TYR A 84 -5.44 16.42 2.18
N TYR A 85 -5.07 15.68 1.14
CA TYR A 85 -5.99 14.71 0.53
C TYR A 85 -5.39 13.31 0.53
N LEU A 86 -6.24 12.31 0.76
CA LEU A 86 -5.94 10.90 0.52
C LEU A 86 -6.87 10.37 -0.56
N ILE A 87 -6.31 10.08 -1.74
CA ILE A 87 -6.99 9.33 -2.79
C ILE A 87 -6.81 7.85 -2.47
N ILE A 88 -7.92 7.14 -2.32
CA ILE A 88 -7.90 5.72 -1.96
C ILE A 88 -8.85 4.94 -2.87
N GLY A 89 -8.48 3.71 -3.22
CA GLY A 89 -9.30 2.81 -4.02
C GLY A 89 -8.47 1.69 -4.58
N GLU A 90 -9.09 0.73 -5.24
CA GLU A 90 -8.42 -0.51 -5.62
C GLU A 90 -7.34 -0.30 -6.69
N LYS A 91 -6.39 -1.23 -6.77
CA LYS A 91 -5.38 -1.22 -7.81
C LYS A 91 -6.01 -1.24 -9.18
N GLY A 92 -5.64 -0.28 -10.03
CA GLY A 92 -6.15 -0.20 -11.40
C GLY A 92 -7.52 0.45 -11.57
N THR A 93 -8.04 1.17 -10.57
CA THR A 93 -9.23 2.03 -10.74
C THR A 93 -8.93 3.33 -11.51
N GLY A 94 -7.67 3.75 -11.63
CA GLY A 94 -7.27 4.91 -12.44
C GLY A 94 -6.88 6.17 -11.65
N LYS A 95 -6.66 6.05 -10.34
CA LYS A 95 -6.22 7.15 -9.45
C LYS A 95 -5.02 7.94 -10.00
N THR A 96 -3.95 7.25 -10.41
CA THR A 96 -2.76 7.88 -10.99
C THR A 96 -3.07 8.58 -12.32
N SER A 97 -3.91 7.99 -13.17
CA SER A 97 -4.33 8.60 -14.44
C SER A 97 -5.12 9.89 -14.21
N MET A 98 -5.97 9.95 -13.18
CA MET A 98 -6.70 11.16 -12.79
C MET A 98 -5.77 12.28 -12.32
N LEU A 99 -4.72 11.94 -11.55
CA LEU A 99 -3.69 12.88 -11.10
C LEU A 99 -2.89 13.45 -12.27
N LEU A 100 -2.41 12.60 -13.17
CA LEU A 100 -1.63 13.01 -14.33
C LEU A 100 -2.44 13.91 -15.28
N GLU A 101 -3.73 13.61 -15.51
CA GLU A 101 -4.58 14.47 -16.34
C GLU A 101 -4.85 15.83 -15.67
N ALA A 102 -5.03 15.86 -14.36
CA ALA A 102 -5.16 17.11 -13.61
C ALA A 102 -3.89 17.97 -13.72
N MET A 103 -2.70 17.35 -13.62
CA MET A 103 -1.42 18.02 -13.82
C MET A 103 -1.25 18.51 -15.26
N ARG A 104 -1.65 17.71 -16.25
CA ARG A 104 -1.55 18.07 -17.68
C ARG A 104 -2.31 19.36 -17.99
N LYS A 105 -3.49 19.57 -17.41
CA LYS A 105 -4.30 20.79 -17.61
C LYS A 105 -3.58 22.08 -17.21
N THR A 106 -2.62 22.00 -16.29
CA THR A 106 -1.77 23.13 -15.88
C THR A 106 -0.32 23.00 -16.33
N ASN A 107 -0.01 22.00 -17.17
CA ASN A 107 1.36 21.64 -17.53
C ASN A 107 2.28 21.39 -16.31
N GLY A 108 1.73 20.86 -15.22
CA GLY A 108 2.46 20.63 -13.97
C GLY A 108 2.82 21.90 -13.20
N ASP A 109 2.33 23.08 -13.61
CA ASP A 109 2.63 24.33 -12.88
C ASP A 109 2.17 24.26 -11.43
N GLY A 110 3.08 24.54 -10.50
CA GLY A 110 2.82 24.51 -9.07
C GLY A 110 2.75 23.12 -8.45
N VAL A 111 3.04 22.05 -9.19
CA VAL A 111 2.95 20.66 -8.73
C VAL A 111 4.32 19.99 -8.75
N ALA A 112 4.60 19.15 -7.76
CA ALA A 112 5.68 18.18 -7.78
C ALA A 112 5.12 16.80 -7.40
N MET A 113 5.46 15.77 -8.16
CA MET A 113 4.99 14.40 -7.94
C MET A 113 6.15 13.40 -7.87
N PHE A 114 6.07 12.43 -6.96
CA PHE A 114 7.01 11.31 -6.92
C PHE A 114 6.35 10.02 -6.43
N GLU A 115 6.96 8.88 -6.75
CA GLU A 115 6.53 7.56 -6.31
C GLU A 115 7.14 7.20 -4.95
N ALA A 116 6.30 6.81 -3.99
CA ALA A 116 6.74 6.27 -2.72
C ALA A 116 7.49 4.94 -2.89
N HIS A 117 8.22 4.56 -1.86
CA HIS A 117 9.06 3.37 -1.85
C HIS A 117 9.18 2.81 -0.42
N SER A 118 9.41 1.51 -0.30
CA SER A 118 9.56 0.83 0.99
C SER A 118 10.88 1.15 1.68
N ASP A 119 11.95 1.29 0.90
CA ASP A 119 13.26 1.77 1.37
C ASP A 119 13.29 3.30 1.54
N LEU A 120 13.64 3.76 2.74
CA LEU A 120 13.70 5.18 3.11
C LEU A 120 14.74 6.00 2.33
N GLU A 121 15.88 5.43 1.97
CA GLU A 121 16.91 6.12 1.18
C GLU A 121 16.43 6.33 -0.25
N ILE A 122 15.75 5.33 -0.83
CA ILE A 122 15.14 5.47 -2.15
C ILE A 122 14.00 6.49 -2.11
N PHE A 123 13.19 6.50 -1.06
CA PHE A 123 12.17 7.53 -0.84
C PHE A 123 12.78 8.93 -0.79
N ARG A 124 13.84 9.11 0.02
CA ARG A 124 14.60 10.36 0.13
C ARG A 124 15.10 10.83 -1.24
N ILE A 125 15.76 9.95 -2.00
CA ILE A 125 16.30 10.28 -3.33
C ILE A 125 15.20 10.70 -4.30
N ARG A 126 14.06 9.98 -4.33
CA ARG A 126 12.92 10.32 -5.20
C ARG A 126 12.28 11.65 -4.84
N LEU A 127 12.10 11.92 -3.55
CA LEU A 127 11.65 13.22 -3.06
C LEU A 127 12.63 14.33 -3.46
N GLY A 128 13.93 14.11 -3.26
CA GLY A 128 14.98 15.06 -3.65
C GLY A 128 14.92 15.40 -5.14
N LYS A 129 14.80 14.39 -5.99
CA LYS A 129 14.64 14.60 -7.45
C LYS A 129 13.40 15.41 -7.80
N ALA A 130 12.25 15.09 -7.20
CA ALA A 130 11.01 15.83 -7.45
C ALA A 130 11.04 17.27 -6.93
N LEU A 131 11.88 17.57 -5.94
CA LEU A 131 12.07 18.92 -5.39
C LEU A 131 13.34 19.63 -5.89
N ASP A 132 14.06 19.05 -6.86
CA ASP A 132 15.40 19.50 -7.30
C ASP A 132 16.34 19.84 -6.11
N PHE A 133 16.46 18.88 -5.19
CA PHE A 133 17.17 19.01 -3.91
C PHE A 133 18.18 17.88 -3.69
N GLU A 134 19.46 18.25 -3.58
CA GLU A 134 20.60 17.31 -3.58
C GLU A 134 21.15 16.99 -2.18
N PHE A 135 20.41 17.19 -1.08
CA PHE A 135 20.77 16.79 0.31
C PHE A 135 22.24 17.05 0.73
N HIS A 136 22.84 18.15 0.26
CA HIS A 136 24.25 18.51 0.48
C HIS A 136 25.28 17.59 -0.19
N GLU A 137 24.90 16.73 -1.12
CA GLU A 137 25.80 15.89 -1.92
C GLU A 137 26.66 16.75 -2.87
N ASP A 138 26.17 17.93 -3.28
CA ASP A 138 26.85 18.90 -4.15
C ASP A 138 27.55 20.06 -3.41
N TYR A 139 27.46 20.10 -2.08
CA TYR A 139 28.07 21.17 -1.30
C TYR A 139 29.58 20.95 -1.11
N ILE A 140 30.41 21.72 -1.81
CA ILE A 140 31.89 21.63 -1.76
C ILE A 140 32.42 21.86 -0.33
N GLY A 141 31.73 22.66 0.47
CA GLY A 141 32.12 22.87 1.88
C GLY A 141 32.04 21.60 2.75
N SER A 142 31.38 20.54 2.27
CA SER A 142 31.42 19.21 2.91
C SER A 142 32.80 18.54 2.83
N LEU A 143 33.65 18.89 1.85
CA LEU A 143 35.03 18.40 1.76
C LEU A 143 35.90 18.84 2.95
N PHE A 144 35.51 19.91 3.64
CA PHE A 144 36.20 20.46 4.80
C PHE A 144 35.46 20.18 6.12
N SER A 145 34.37 19.42 6.07
CA SER A 145 33.54 19.08 7.23
C SER A 145 33.44 17.57 7.38
N ILE A 146 34.07 17.01 8.41
CA ILE A 146 33.87 15.61 8.80
C ILE A 146 32.43 15.51 9.33
N ARG A 147 31.49 14.99 8.51
CA ARG A 147 30.13 14.70 8.96
C ARG A 147 30.19 13.65 10.06
N GLY A 148 29.59 13.92 11.22
CA GLY A 148 29.52 12.93 12.28
C GLY A 148 28.56 11.80 11.91
N PRO A 149 28.73 10.58 12.44
CA PRO A 149 27.86 9.42 12.18
C PRO A 149 26.40 9.60 12.64
N ARG A 150 26.04 10.75 13.24
CA ARG A 150 24.69 11.09 13.71
C ARG A 150 23.96 12.15 12.84
N ASP A 151 24.59 12.68 11.79
CA ASP A 151 24.12 13.91 11.12
C ASP A 151 23.15 13.72 9.95
N THR A 152 22.88 12.50 9.47
CA THR A 152 22.04 12.27 8.28
C THR A 152 21.34 10.91 8.33
N THR A 153 20.13 10.85 8.87
CA THR A 153 19.19 9.77 8.54
C THR A 153 18.30 10.23 7.41
N ALA A 154 17.75 9.29 6.62
CA ALA A 154 16.84 9.62 5.54
C ALA A 154 15.66 10.50 6.00
N LEU A 155 15.09 10.20 7.17
CA LEU A 155 14.01 10.99 7.77
C LEU A 155 14.41 12.44 8.04
N LEU A 156 15.58 12.67 8.66
CA LEU A 156 16.08 14.02 8.94
C LEU A 156 16.36 14.81 7.65
N ASP A 157 16.83 14.13 6.61
CA ASP A 157 17.09 14.75 5.32
C ASP A 157 15.79 15.13 4.59
N ILE A 158 14.77 14.26 4.62
CA ILE A 158 13.42 14.57 4.14
C ILE A 158 12.85 15.79 4.88
N GLU A 159 12.96 15.82 6.21
CA GLU A 159 12.51 16.95 7.03
C GLU A 159 13.26 18.25 6.69
N ARG A 160 14.56 18.19 6.37
CA ARG A 160 15.33 19.35 5.89
C ARG A 160 14.82 19.82 4.52
N ALA A 161 14.49 18.91 3.61
CA ALA A 161 13.91 19.26 2.32
C ALA A 161 12.56 19.96 2.49
N PHE A 162 11.68 19.45 3.37
CA PHE A 162 10.40 20.06 3.71
C PHE A 162 10.54 21.46 4.32
N ASN A 163 11.54 21.69 5.17
CA ASN A 163 11.86 23.03 5.68
C ASN A 163 12.29 24.02 4.58
N LYS A 164 12.92 23.54 3.49
CA LYS A 164 13.27 24.37 2.34
C LYS A 164 12.06 24.63 1.46
N LEU A 165 11.23 23.61 1.25
CA LEU A 165 9.97 23.72 0.50
C LEU A 165 9.06 24.76 1.13
N GLU A 166 8.94 24.78 2.45
CA GLU A 166 8.16 25.78 3.18
C GLU A 166 8.67 27.20 2.94
N LYS A 167 9.99 27.41 2.85
CA LYS A 167 10.57 28.73 2.53
C LYS A 167 10.24 29.17 1.11
N VAL A 168 10.30 28.24 0.15
CA VAL A 168 9.90 28.49 -1.24
C VAL A 168 8.41 28.84 -1.31
N ALA A 169 7.54 28.04 -0.68
CA ALA A 169 6.11 28.29 -0.62
C ALA A 169 5.77 29.66 0.00
N LEU A 170 6.44 30.03 1.11
CA LEU A 170 6.29 31.35 1.74
C LEU A 170 6.69 32.49 0.80
N ALA A 171 7.79 32.32 0.06
CA ALA A 171 8.26 33.32 -0.91
C ALA A 171 7.28 33.47 -2.08
N ARG A 172 6.76 32.37 -2.63
CA ARG A 172 5.74 32.37 -3.69
C ARG A 172 4.43 33.01 -3.21
N ARG A 173 3.96 32.67 -2.00
CA ARG A 173 2.75 33.26 -1.40
C ARG A 173 2.85 34.78 -1.25
N ARG A 174 4.02 35.31 -0.87
CA ARG A 174 4.25 36.77 -0.80
C ARG A 174 4.13 37.47 -2.15
N LYS A 175 4.31 36.74 -3.25
CA LYS A 175 4.11 37.22 -4.63
C LYS A 175 2.67 37.00 -5.13
N GLY A 176 1.77 36.49 -4.29
CA GLY A 176 0.37 36.22 -4.66
C GLY A 176 0.16 34.92 -5.43
N ALA A 177 1.14 34.00 -5.46
CA ALA A 177 0.98 32.70 -6.10
C ALA A 177 0.05 31.78 -5.29
N ALA A 178 -0.55 30.80 -5.98
CA ALA A 178 -1.30 29.71 -5.35
C ALA A 178 -0.38 28.84 -4.46
N PRO A 179 -0.93 28.11 -3.49
CA PRO A 179 -0.21 27.08 -2.74
C PRO A 179 0.43 26.06 -3.68
N LEU A 180 1.61 25.56 -3.31
CA LEU A 180 2.26 24.45 -4.02
C LEU A 180 1.48 23.15 -3.79
N VAL A 181 1.57 22.19 -4.70
CA VAL A 181 0.97 20.86 -4.56
C VAL A 181 2.07 19.80 -4.56
N LEU A 182 2.12 18.98 -3.51
CA LEU A 182 3.05 17.85 -3.41
C LEU A 182 2.26 16.54 -3.45
N VAL A 183 2.50 15.75 -4.49
CA VAL A 183 1.84 14.45 -4.69
C VAL A 183 2.79 13.32 -4.31
N VAL A 184 2.40 12.54 -3.30
CA VAL A 184 3.07 11.29 -2.89
C VAL A 184 2.27 10.13 -3.49
N ASN A 185 2.73 9.63 -4.63
CA ASN A 185 2.06 8.55 -5.34
C ASN A 185 2.38 7.18 -4.73
N SER A 186 1.46 6.23 -4.85
CA SER A 186 1.63 4.84 -4.41
C SER A 186 2.08 4.71 -2.95
N THR A 187 1.47 5.50 -2.05
CA THR A 187 1.84 5.59 -0.63
C THR A 187 1.79 4.23 0.09
N HIS A 188 0.94 3.31 -0.36
CA HIS A 188 0.89 1.92 0.10
C HIS A 188 2.20 1.12 -0.08
N LEU A 189 3.14 1.60 -0.91
CA LEU A 189 4.46 0.99 -1.06
C LEU A 189 5.41 1.30 0.10
N VAL A 190 5.09 2.29 0.94
CA VAL A 190 5.78 2.47 2.22
C VAL A 190 5.54 1.20 3.05
N ARG A 191 6.59 0.66 3.66
CA ARG A 191 6.43 -0.56 4.45
C ARG A 191 5.71 -0.23 5.76
N ASP A 192 4.81 -1.12 6.19
CA ASP A 192 4.18 -1.01 7.51
C ASP A 192 5.10 -1.59 8.60
N ASP A 193 6.29 -1.01 8.73
CA ASP A 193 7.25 -1.24 9.81
C ASP A 193 7.53 0.07 10.56
N HIS A 194 8.37 0.02 11.59
CA HIS A 194 8.67 1.19 12.42
C HIS A 194 9.16 2.39 11.58
N ASP A 195 10.06 2.14 10.64
CA ASP A 195 10.67 3.17 9.79
C ASP A 195 9.64 3.80 8.83
N GLY A 196 8.81 2.99 8.18
CA GLY A 196 7.75 3.48 7.30
C GLY A 196 6.61 4.16 8.05
N GLN A 197 6.26 3.68 9.24
CA GLN A 197 5.27 4.32 10.13
C GLN A 197 5.73 5.69 10.62
N ASP A 198 7.01 5.84 10.98
CA ASP A 198 7.62 7.12 11.35
C ASP A 198 7.66 8.09 10.16
N LEU A 199 7.99 7.59 8.96
CA LEU A 199 7.97 8.37 7.73
C LEU A 199 6.57 8.95 7.45
N LEU A 200 5.54 8.10 7.46
CA LEU A 200 4.16 8.55 7.19
C LEU A 200 3.67 9.54 8.24
N GLU A 201 3.98 9.31 9.51
CA GLU A 201 3.62 10.23 10.60
C GLU A 201 4.28 11.60 10.42
N MET A 202 5.59 11.63 10.11
CA MET A 202 6.30 12.88 9.85
C MET A 202 5.71 13.64 8.65
N ILE A 203 5.45 12.97 7.52
CA ILE A 203 4.86 13.62 6.34
C ILE A 203 3.43 14.10 6.66
N GLN A 204 2.65 13.33 7.42
CA GLN A 204 1.31 13.74 7.83
C GLN A 204 1.33 14.99 8.71
N GLN A 205 2.21 15.05 9.71
CA GLN A 205 2.36 16.22 10.57
C GLN A 205 2.68 17.48 9.75
N ARG A 206 3.54 17.34 8.72
CA ARG A 206 3.82 18.42 7.76
C ARG A 206 2.63 18.78 6.90
N ALA A 207 1.89 17.80 6.39
CA ALA A 207 0.67 18.02 5.61
C ALA A 207 -0.39 18.80 6.41
N GLU A 208 -0.59 18.46 7.69
CA GLU A 208 -1.48 19.17 8.60
C GLU A 208 -1.05 20.64 8.80
N GLN A 209 0.24 20.89 9.05
CA GLN A 209 0.79 22.24 9.20
C GLN A 209 0.67 23.07 7.92
N TRP A 210 0.95 22.48 6.75
CA TRP A 210 0.86 23.16 5.47
C TRP A 210 -0.58 23.43 5.04
N ALA A 211 -1.51 22.49 5.31
CA ALA A 211 -2.93 22.69 5.13
C ALA A 211 -3.44 23.86 6.00
N ALA A 212 -3.04 23.92 7.28
CA ALA A 212 -3.43 25.01 8.18
C ALA A 212 -2.90 26.38 7.74
N SER A 213 -1.70 26.44 7.17
CA SER A 213 -1.04 27.68 6.74
C SER A 213 -1.29 28.05 5.27
N ASN A 214 -1.98 27.17 4.52
CA ASN A 214 -2.24 27.28 3.09
C ASN A 214 -0.96 27.54 2.26
N LEU A 215 0.11 26.79 2.56
CA LEU A 215 1.40 26.90 1.89
C LEU A 215 1.62 25.79 0.85
N VAL A 216 1.33 24.56 1.25
CA VAL A 216 1.48 23.36 0.42
C VAL A 216 0.25 22.49 0.62
N THR A 217 -0.32 21.98 -0.47
CA THR A 217 -1.38 20.98 -0.47
C THR A 217 -0.75 19.62 -0.73
N THR A 218 -0.76 18.74 0.27
CA THR A 218 -0.25 17.37 0.11
C THR A 218 -1.36 16.45 -0.40
N VAL A 219 -1.06 15.61 -1.39
CA VAL A 219 -1.97 14.60 -1.93
C VAL A 219 -1.29 13.23 -1.84
N PHE A 220 -1.83 12.35 -1.02
CA PHE A 220 -1.45 10.94 -0.96
C PHE A 220 -2.33 10.14 -1.91
N ASN A 221 -1.74 9.23 -2.70
CA ASN A 221 -2.49 8.23 -3.46
C ASN A 221 -2.13 6.83 -2.94
N SER A 222 -3.13 6.04 -2.55
CA SER A 222 -2.96 4.70 -1.99
C SER A 222 -3.92 3.70 -2.61
N ASP A 223 -3.46 2.46 -2.79
CA ASP A 223 -4.29 1.33 -3.17
C ASP A 223 -4.87 0.65 -1.91
N ASP A 224 -4.10 0.65 -0.83
CA ASP A 224 -4.40 -0.13 0.37
C ASP A 224 -5.03 0.71 1.49
N TYR A 225 -5.87 0.06 2.30
CA TYR A 225 -6.59 0.65 3.44
C TYR A 225 -5.71 1.00 4.64
N TRP A 226 -4.60 0.28 4.85
CA TRP A 226 -3.75 0.50 6.03
C TRP A 226 -3.20 1.94 6.09
N VAL A 227 -2.94 2.56 4.94
CA VAL A 227 -2.52 3.96 4.85
C VAL A 227 -3.61 4.87 5.41
N TYR A 228 -4.88 4.63 5.07
CA TYR A 228 -6.00 5.37 5.64
C TYR A 228 -6.10 5.15 7.15
N GLU A 229 -6.00 3.91 7.62
CA GLU A 229 -6.07 3.59 9.06
C GLU A 229 -4.96 4.31 9.84
N ARG A 230 -3.72 4.31 9.33
CA ARG A 230 -2.58 5.02 9.91
C ARG A 230 -2.81 6.53 9.96
N LEU A 231 -3.24 7.13 8.85
CA LEU A 231 -3.45 8.59 8.78
C LEU A 231 -4.67 9.04 9.59
N LYS A 232 -5.67 8.19 9.81
CA LYS A 232 -6.89 8.55 10.55
C LYS A 232 -6.60 9.07 11.97
N GLY A 233 -5.51 8.64 12.60
CA GLY A 233 -5.13 9.04 13.97
C GLY A 233 -4.91 10.55 14.16
N TYR A 234 -4.39 11.24 13.13
CA TYR A 234 -4.06 12.67 13.18
C TYR A 234 -4.76 13.50 12.10
N ALA A 235 -5.86 12.99 11.53
CA ALA A 235 -6.56 13.57 10.39
C ALA A 235 -7.56 14.68 10.76
N THR A 236 -7.08 15.85 11.19
CA THR A 236 -7.93 17.03 11.43
C THR A 236 -8.34 17.71 10.12
N ARG A 237 -7.43 17.76 9.14
CA ARG A 237 -7.63 18.44 7.86
C ARG A 237 -7.60 17.50 6.65
N MET A 238 -7.47 16.20 6.89
CA MET A 238 -7.49 15.20 5.83
C MET A 238 -8.88 15.12 5.19
N GLU A 239 -8.92 15.13 3.86
CA GLU A 239 -10.11 14.77 3.11
C GLU A 239 -9.83 13.52 2.27
N VAL A 240 -10.72 12.53 2.39
CA VAL A 240 -10.61 11.26 1.66
C VAL A 240 -11.39 11.37 0.34
N ILE A 241 -10.76 10.93 -0.74
CA ILE A 241 -11.35 10.85 -2.09
C ILE A 241 -11.36 9.38 -2.50
N PRO A 242 -12.47 8.65 -2.27
CA PRO A 242 -12.59 7.28 -2.73
C PRO A 242 -12.72 7.24 -4.26
N VAL A 243 -11.98 6.33 -4.89
CA VAL A 243 -12.03 6.10 -6.35
C VAL A 243 -12.28 4.62 -6.61
N CYS A 244 -13.54 4.30 -6.89
CA CYS A 244 -14.00 2.93 -7.10
C CYS A 244 -14.02 2.54 -8.59
N ASP A 245 -14.40 1.29 -8.86
CA ASP A 245 -14.74 0.81 -10.20
C ASP A 245 -15.84 1.66 -10.85
N LEU A 246 -15.81 1.75 -12.19
CA LEU A 246 -16.79 2.52 -12.93
C LEU A 246 -18.19 1.85 -12.85
N PRO A 247 -19.26 2.63 -12.64
CA PRO A 247 -20.62 2.13 -12.83
C PRO A 247 -20.83 1.59 -14.25
N LYS A 248 -21.74 0.64 -14.44
CA LYS A 248 -22.02 -0.03 -15.72
C LYS A 248 -22.08 0.91 -16.91
N GLY A 249 -22.90 1.96 -16.83
CA GLY A 249 -23.05 2.92 -17.93
C GLY A 249 -21.72 3.60 -18.30
N GLN A 250 -20.95 4.05 -17.31
CA GLN A 250 -19.65 4.69 -17.55
C GLN A 250 -18.60 3.68 -18.06
N ALA A 251 -18.62 2.45 -17.55
CA ALA A 251 -17.73 1.36 -17.97
C ALA A 251 -17.95 0.98 -19.44
N MET A 252 -19.22 0.85 -19.87
CA MET A 252 -19.56 0.55 -21.27
C MET A 252 -19.14 1.68 -22.22
N VAL A 253 -19.35 2.94 -21.82
CA VAL A 253 -18.91 4.11 -22.59
C VAL A 253 -17.39 4.16 -22.71
N ALA A 254 -16.68 3.90 -21.61
CA ALA A 254 -15.22 3.82 -21.59
C ALA A 254 -14.70 2.75 -22.55
N LEU A 255 -15.21 1.53 -22.43
CA LEU A 255 -14.82 0.40 -23.26
C LEU A 255 -15.08 0.66 -24.74
N LYS A 256 -16.24 1.23 -25.08
CA LYS A 256 -16.57 1.63 -26.46
C LYS A 256 -15.57 2.63 -27.02
N ARG A 257 -15.22 3.66 -26.24
CA ARG A 257 -14.23 4.67 -26.63
C ARG A 257 -12.85 4.05 -26.84
N TYR A 258 -12.38 3.23 -25.90
CA TYR A 258 -11.08 2.56 -26.03
C TYR A 258 -11.04 1.66 -27.26
N ARG A 259 -12.10 0.89 -27.50
CA ARG A 259 -12.14 0.01 -28.66
C ARG A 259 -12.07 0.79 -29.97
N LYS A 260 -12.84 1.87 -30.07
CA LYS A 260 -12.82 2.77 -31.23
C LYS A 260 -11.43 3.35 -31.45
N GLN A 261 -10.71 3.69 -30.39
CA GLN A 261 -9.38 4.25 -30.52
C GLN A 261 -8.31 3.23 -30.96
N TYR A 262 -8.32 2.03 -30.38
CA TYR A 262 -7.29 1.04 -30.66
C TYR A 262 -7.49 0.31 -31.99
N PHE A 263 -8.74 0.09 -32.39
CA PHE A 263 -9.08 -0.74 -33.54
C PHE A 263 -10.01 -0.06 -34.56
N ASP A 264 -10.47 1.17 -34.31
CA ASP A 264 -11.53 1.83 -35.08
C ASP A 264 -12.86 1.05 -35.12
N GLU A 265 -13.06 0.16 -34.15
CA GLU A 265 -14.22 -0.74 -34.05
C GLU A 265 -15.28 -0.20 -33.07
N ASP A 266 -16.54 -0.25 -33.50
CA ASP A 266 -17.71 0.04 -32.67
C ASP A 266 -18.35 -1.26 -32.19
N LEU A 267 -18.19 -1.56 -30.89
CA LEU A 267 -18.84 -2.73 -30.28
C LEU A 267 -20.35 -2.53 -30.17
N SER A 268 -21.11 -3.62 -30.32
CA SER A 268 -22.54 -3.64 -30.03
C SER A 268 -22.78 -3.51 -28.52
N ASP A 269 -23.94 -2.95 -28.14
CA ASP A 269 -24.29 -2.80 -26.72
C ASP A 269 -24.35 -4.14 -25.99
N GLN A 270 -24.79 -5.20 -26.68
CA GLN A 270 -24.78 -6.57 -26.14
C GLN A 270 -23.35 -7.08 -25.85
N ALA A 271 -22.38 -6.78 -26.72
CA ALA A 271 -20.99 -7.16 -26.48
C ALA A 271 -20.39 -6.38 -25.30
N LEU A 272 -20.68 -5.07 -25.22
CA LEU A 272 -20.24 -4.22 -24.10
C LEU A 272 -20.80 -4.70 -22.77
N GLU A 273 -22.09 -5.05 -22.74
CA GLU A 273 -22.77 -5.60 -21.55
C GLU A 273 -22.16 -6.96 -21.16
N THR A 274 -21.94 -7.86 -22.12
CA THR A 274 -21.32 -9.16 -21.85
C THR A 274 -19.91 -9.03 -21.27
N ILE A 275 -19.12 -8.06 -21.76
CA ILE A 275 -17.78 -7.79 -21.22
C ILE A 275 -17.90 -7.25 -19.78
N TYR A 276 -18.76 -6.26 -19.55
CA TYR A 276 -18.98 -5.70 -18.22
C TYR A 276 -19.43 -6.77 -17.21
N ASP A 277 -20.36 -7.64 -17.61
CA ASP A 277 -20.87 -8.68 -16.73
C ASP A 277 -19.77 -9.68 -16.31
N LYS A 278 -18.75 -9.90 -17.15
CA LYS A 278 -17.59 -10.76 -16.84
C LYS A 278 -16.54 -10.07 -15.97
N VAL A 279 -16.10 -8.86 -16.35
CA VAL A 279 -14.92 -8.22 -15.74
C VAL A 279 -15.21 -7.02 -14.83
N GLY A 280 -16.46 -6.55 -14.80
CA GLY A 280 -16.88 -5.40 -14.01
C GLY A 280 -16.37 -4.06 -14.54
N GLY A 281 -16.36 -3.06 -13.65
CA GLY A 281 -16.02 -1.65 -13.97
C GLY A 281 -14.55 -1.27 -13.79
N ARG A 282 -13.66 -2.24 -13.50
CA ARG A 282 -12.24 -1.97 -13.22
C ARG A 282 -11.55 -1.44 -14.48
N LEU A 283 -11.04 -0.21 -14.39
CA LEU A 283 -10.49 0.51 -15.56
C LEU A 283 -9.32 -0.23 -16.21
N SER A 284 -8.43 -0.82 -15.41
CA SER A 284 -7.30 -1.62 -15.89
C SER A 284 -7.74 -2.85 -16.69
N PHE A 285 -8.83 -3.52 -16.27
CA PHE A 285 -9.40 -4.66 -16.99
C PHE A 285 -10.04 -4.21 -18.29
N LEU A 286 -10.88 -3.17 -18.26
CA LEU A 286 -11.53 -2.61 -19.45
C LEU A 286 -10.50 -2.18 -20.51
N ASN A 287 -9.42 -1.54 -20.10
CA ASN A 287 -8.33 -1.13 -20.99
C ASN A 287 -7.60 -2.34 -21.61
N ARG A 288 -7.26 -3.34 -20.80
CA ARG A 288 -6.64 -4.58 -21.31
C ARG A 288 -7.55 -5.28 -22.33
N VAL A 289 -8.84 -5.38 -22.02
CA VAL A 289 -9.86 -5.98 -22.90
C VAL A 289 -9.99 -5.20 -24.21
N ALA A 290 -10.04 -3.87 -24.15
CA ALA A 290 -10.14 -3.04 -25.33
C ALA A 290 -8.97 -3.23 -26.31
N LYS A 291 -7.74 -3.44 -25.80
CA LYS A 291 -6.51 -3.68 -26.56
C LYS A 291 -6.39 -5.07 -27.17
N ALA A 292 -7.16 -6.06 -26.72
CA ALA A 292 -7.06 -7.42 -27.21
C ALA A 292 -7.87 -7.63 -28.48
N ARG A 293 -7.27 -8.28 -29.50
CA ARG A 293 -8.02 -8.64 -30.72
C ARG A 293 -9.24 -9.50 -30.40
N ASP A 294 -9.04 -10.55 -29.60
CA ASP A 294 -10.09 -11.40 -29.06
C ASP A 294 -10.39 -10.99 -27.61
N TYR A 295 -11.28 -10.01 -27.46
CA TYR A 295 -11.65 -9.44 -26.16
C TYR A 295 -12.43 -10.43 -25.29
N MET A 296 -13.19 -11.37 -25.88
CA MET A 296 -13.95 -12.38 -25.14
C MET A 296 -13.02 -13.39 -24.49
N LYS A 297 -12.05 -13.93 -25.24
CA LYS A 297 -11.04 -14.82 -24.69
C LYS A 297 -10.21 -14.13 -23.60
N LEU A 298 -9.93 -12.83 -23.74
CA LEU A 298 -9.24 -12.08 -22.69
C LEU A 298 -10.09 -11.91 -21.43
N CYS A 299 -11.41 -11.70 -21.54
CA CYS A 299 -12.29 -11.67 -20.37
C CYS A 299 -12.25 -12.98 -19.58
N ASP A 300 -12.30 -14.12 -20.28
CA ASP A 300 -12.18 -15.44 -19.66
C ASP A 300 -10.80 -15.63 -19.01
N SER A 301 -9.73 -15.19 -19.70
CA SER A 301 -8.38 -15.23 -19.15
C SER A 301 -8.20 -14.35 -17.91
N ILE A 302 -8.91 -13.22 -17.79
CA ILE A 302 -8.90 -12.37 -16.59
C ILE A 302 -9.56 -13.11 -15.44
N CYS A 303 -10.75 -13.70 -15.65
CA CYS A 303 -11.44 -14.47 -14.62
C CYS A 303 -10.60 -15.67 -14.15
N GLU A 304 -9.99 -16.40 -15.08
CA GLU A 304 -9.12 -17.54 -14.76
C GLU A 304 -7.86 -17.10 -14.01
N SER A 305 -7.29 -15.94 -14.36
CA SER A 305 -6.10 -15.40 -13.68
C SER A 305 -6.39 -15.05 -12.22
N GLU A 306 -7.55 -14.45 -11.93
CA GLU A 306 -7.95 -14.07 -10.56
C GLU A 306 -8.23 -15.32 -9.71
N LYS A 307 -8.90 -16.32 -10.29
CA LYS A 307 -9.08 -17.63 -9.65
C LYS A 307 -7.75 -18.31 -9.37
N THR A 308 -6.86 -18.37 -10.36
CA THR A 308 -5.52 -18.95 -10.22
C THR A 308 -4.72 -18.24 -9.15
N TRP A 309 -4.81 -16.90 -9.09
CA TRP A 309 -4.16 -16.10 -8.07
C TRP A 309 -4.64 -16.46 -6.66
N PHE A 310 -5.96 -16.50 -6.46
CA PHE A 310 -6.55 -16.85 -5.17
C PHE A 310 -6.17 -18.28 -4.74
N LEU A 311 -6.24 -19.26 -5.63
CA LEU A 311 -5.84 -20.65 -5.34
C LEU A 311 -4.34 -20.74 -5.00
N ASN A 312 -3.47 -20.09 -5.77
CA ASN A 312 -2.03 -20.12 -5.51
C ASN A 312 -1.64 -19.51 -4.15
N LYS A 313 -2.40 -18.51 -3.69
CA LYS A 313 -2.14 -17.83 -2.42
C LYS A 313 -2.83 -18.49 -1.23
N CYS A 314 -4.03 -19.01 -1.42
CA CYS A 314 -4.97 -19.34 -0.35
C CYS A 314 -5.59 -20.74 -0.44
N TRP A 315 -5.06 -21.66 -1.25
CA TRP A 315 -5.57 -23.02 -1.26
C TRP A 315 -5.28 -23.80 0.02
N ILE A 316 -6.26 -24.59 0.42
CA ILE A 316 -6.30 -25.40 1.64
C ILE A 316 -5.99 -26.87 1.35
N LEU A 317 -5.34 -27.54 2.29
CA LEU A 317 -4.77 -28.88 2.07
C LEU A 317 -5.60 -30.04 2.65
N GLY A 318 -6.60 -29.77 3.49
CA GLY A 318 -7.44 -30.80 4.10
C GLY A 318 -6.77 -31.50 5.29
N GLU A 319 -7.28 -32.69 5.62
CA GLU A 319 -6.80 -33.50 6.76
C GLU A 319 -5.36 -34.02 6.57
N GLU A 320 -4.94 -34.19 5.31
CA GLU A 320 -3.63 -34.72 4.94
C GLU A 320 -2.49 -33.70 5.09
N MET A 321 -2.78 -32.47 5.54
CA MET A 321 -1.74 -31.46 5.69
C MET A 321 -0.72 -31.84 6.77
N ASP A 322 0.54 -31.54 6.47
CA ASP A 322 1.67 -31.69 7.37
C ASP A 322 1.63 -30.62 8.48
N ASP A 323 2.23 -30.92 9.63
CA ASP A 323 2.34 -30.00 10.75
C ASP A 323 3.25 -28.80 10.39
N ASP A 324 4.23 -28.99 9.49
CA ASP A 324 5.21 -27.98 9.09
C ASP A 324 4.61 -26.82 8.26
N VAL A 325 3.43 -27.00 7.66
CA VAL A 325 2.78 -25.99 6.80
C VAL A 325 1.69 -25.17 7.51
N MET A 326 1.65 -25.26 8.85
CA MET A 326 0.58 -24.69 9.68
C MET A 326 0.34 -23.20 9.44
N ASP A 327 1.39 -22.36 9.38
CA ASP A 327 1.21 -20.91 9.25
C ASP A 327 0.59 -20.52 7.89
N GLN A 328 1.03 -21.17 6.82
CA GLN A 328 0.46 -20.97 5.49
C GLN A 328 -0.98 -21.49 5.43
N GLN A 329 -1.30 -22.60 6.10
CA GLN A 329 -2.67 -23.12 6.14
C GLN A 329 -3.61 -22.29 7.02
N LYS A 330 -3.13 -21.65 8.09
CA LYS A 330 -3.89 -20.62 8.81
C LYS A 330 -4.20 -19.43 7.91
N TYR A 331 -3.23 -18.98 7.13
CA TYR A 331 -3.42 -17.88 6.16
C TYR A 331 -4.41 -18.27 5.05
N ALA A 332 -4.28 -19.47 4.49
CA ALA A 332 -5.16 -19.96 3.42
C ALA A 332 -6.60 -20.18 3.91
N SER A 333 -6.78 -20.90 5.01
CA SER A 333 -8.10 -21.24 5.55
C SER A 333 -8.89 -20.00 5.99
N ALA A 334 -8.25 -19.01 6.63
CA ALA A 334 -8.92 -17.76 6.98
C ALA A 334 -9.44 -17.00 5.75
N ALA A 335 -8.70 -16.98 4.65
CA ALA A 335 -9.16 -16.40 3.39
C ALA A 335 -10.32 -17.18 2.79
N MET A 336 -10.27 -18.52 2.79
CA MET A 336 -11.36 -19.39 2.31
C MET A 336 -12.65 -19.23 3.11
N VAL A 337 -12.55 -19.12 4.44
CA VAL A 337 -13.70 -18.87 5.32
C VAL A 337 -14.32 -17.50 5.01
N LEU A 338 -13.51 -16.46 4.80
CA LEU A 338 -14.02 -15.14 4.44
C LEU A 338 -14.65 -15.13 3.04
N ALA A 339 -14.03 -15.78 2.06
CA ALA A 339 -14.58 -15.93 0.70
C ALA A 339 -15.94 -16.64 0.74
N LYS A 340 -16.04 -17.74 1.50
CA LYS A 340 -17.30 -18.44 1.72
C LYS A 340 -18.34 -17.53 2.38
N ALA A 341 -17.96 -16.76 3.41
CA ALA A 341 -18.87 -15.86 4.08
C ALA A 341 -19.42 -14.76 3.15
N LEU A 342 -18.61 -14.26 2.21
CA LEU A 342 -19.07 -13.32 1.18
C LEU A 342 -20.05 -13.98 0.20
N VAL A 343 -19.76 -15.21 -0.25
CA VAL A 343 -20.65 -15.99 -1.13
C VAL A 343 -21.98 -16.33 -0.44
N ASP A 344 -21.94 -16.70 0.83
CA ASP A 344 -23.15 -16.98 1.61
C ASP A 344 -23.97 -15.71 1.84
N LYS A 345 -23.31 -14.59 2.19
CA LYS A 345 -23.97 -13.28 2.34
C LYS A 345 -24.64 -12.82 1.05
N GLU A 346 -24.03 -13.09 -0.10
CA GLU A 346 -24.60 -12.77 -1.40
C GLU A 346 -25.94 -13.47 -1.67
N LYS A 347 -26.13 -14.69 -1.15
CA LYS A 347 -27.41 -15.42 -1.26
C LYS A 347 -28.53 -14.75 -0.48
N ASP A 348 -28.19 -14.03 0.59
CA ASP A 348 -29.12 -13.32 1.47
C ASP A 348 -29.38 -11.87 1.03
N MET A 349 -28.69 -11.38 -0.01
CA MET A 349 -28.87 -10.01 -0.51
C MET A 349 -30.17 -9.88 -1.32
N GLU A 350 -30.93 -8.82 -1.06
CA GLU A 350 -32.15 -8.51 -1.84
C GLU A 350 -31.84 -8.23 -3.32
N LYS A 351 -30.66 -7.65 -3.59
CA LYS A 351 -30.21 -7.26 -4.93
C LYS A 351 -28.71 -7.47 -5.07
N ILE A 352 -28.33 -8.20 -6.12
CA ILE A 352 -26.93 -8.41 -6.53
C ILE A 352 -26.58 -7.63 -7.81
N TYR A 353 -27.58 -7.01 -8.44
CA TYR A 353 -27.43 -6.28 -9.70
C TYR A 353 -28.42 -5.12 -9.76
N ASP A 354 -27.94 -3.98 -10.25
CA ASP A 354 -28.73 -2.80 -10.57
C ASP A 354 -28.54 -2.45 -12.06
N PRO A 355 -29.62 -2.19 -12.83
CA PRO A 355 -29.49 -1.91 -14.26
C PRO A 355 -28.63 -0.68 -14.61
N GLU A 356 -28.57 0.33 -13.74
CA GLU A 356 -27.79 1.56 -13.98
C GLU A 356 -26.38 1.46 -13.40
N ARG A 357 -26.24 0.96 -12.17
CA ARG A 357 -24.96 0.85 -11.47
C ARG A 357 -24.17 -0.40 -11.84
N GLY A 358 -24.86 -1.51 -12.12
CA GLY A 358 -24.30 -2.81 -12.46
C GLY A 358 -24.17 -3.73 -11.25
N HIS A 359 -23.05 -4.46 -11.15
CA HIS A 359 -22.80 -5.45 -10.10
C HIS A 359 -22.78 -4.81 -8.70
N ILE A 360 -23.51 -5.43 -7.76
CA ILE A 360 -23.49 -5.08 -6.33
C ILE A 360 -22.85 -6.25 -5.58
N LEU A 361 -21.58 -6.11 -5.23
CA LEU A 361 -20.84 -7.15 -4.52
C LEU A 361 -21.26 -7.22 -3.04
N PRO A 362 -21.21 -8.41 -2.41
CA PRO A 362 -21.39 -8.54 -0.98
C PRO A 362 -20.28 -7.81 -0.21
N GLU A 363 -20.66 -7.12 0.85
CA GLU A 363 -19.75 -6.35 1.72
C GLU A 363 -19.95 -6.77 3.18
N ILE A 364 -18.86 -7.04 3.91
CA ILE A 364 -18.87 -7.37 5.35
C ILE A 364 -18.08 -6.29 6.11
N PRO A 365 -18.62 -5.70 7.18
CA PRO A 365 -17.86 -4.75 7.99
C PRO A 365 -16.53 -5.33 8.49
N LEU A 366 -15.45 -4.54 8.50
CA LEU A 366 -14.10 -5.00 8.83
C LEU A 366 -14.00 -5.76 10.16
N HIS A 367 -14.70 -5.29 11.20
CA HIS A 367 -14.71 -5.98 12.50
C HIS A 367 -15.33 -7.39 12.41
N ALA A 368 -16.41 -7.55 11.63
CA ALA A 368 -17.08 -8.82 11.43
C ALA A 368 -16.25 -9.75 10.52
N ALA A 369 -15.58 -9.21 9.51
CA ALA A 369 -14.62 -9.99 8.71
C ALA A 369 -13.48 -10.54 9.58
N ARG A 370 -12.93 -9.70 10.48
CA ARG A 370 -11.92 -10.11 11.47
C ARG A 370 -12.43 -11.22 12.41
N GLU A 371 -13.70 -11.15 12.83
CA GLU A 371 -14.33 -12.19 13.66
C GLU A 371 -14.49 -13.51 12.89
N ILE A 372 -15.03 -13.46 11.67
CA ILE A 372 -15.24 -14.62 10.79
C ILE A 372 -13.93 -15.35 10.53
N MET A 373 -12.85 -14.61 10.26
CA MET A 373 -11.55 -15.17 9.95
C MET A 373 -10.83 -15.77 11.17
N THR A 374 -11.19 -15.35 12.40
CA THR A 374 -10.48 -15.63 13.67
C THR A 374 -9.01 -15.16 13.73
N ARG A 375 -8.37 -14.88 12.59
CA ARG A 375 -7.03 -14.30 12.41
C ARG A 375 -7.12 -12.90 11.83
N ALA A 376 -7.48 -11.96 12.70
CA ALA A 376 -7.70 -10.55 12.34
C ALA A 376 -6.48 -9.86 11.72
N ASP A 377 -5.28 -10.38 11.94
CA ASP A 377 -4.01 -9.87 11.44
C ASP A 377 -3.80 -10.09 9.93
N PHE A 378 -4.45 -11.09 9.33
CA PHE A 378 -4.24 -11.38 7.91
C PHE A 378 -5.00 -10.47 6.94
N ILE A 379 -6.03 -9.75 7.40
CA ILE A 379 -6.91 -8.99 6.51
C ILE A 379 -6.15 -7.91 5.72
N GLN A 380 -5.15 -7.29 6.34
CA GLN A 380 -4.30 -6.30 5.69
C GLN A 380 -3.43 -6.91 4.59
N SER A 381 -2.91 -8.12 4.82
CA SER A 381 -2.13 -8.85 3.82
C SER A 381 -3.01 -9.24 2.62
N TYR A 382 -4.26 -9.63 2.86
CA TYR A 382 -5.17 -9.94 1.76
C TYR A 382 -5.58 -8.71 0.94
N ASP A 383 -5.73 -7.55 1.61
CA ASP A 383 -5.95 -6.24 0.97
C ASP A 383 -4.77 -5.90 0.03
N HIS A 384 -3.55 -5.98 0.57
CA HIS A 384 -2.32 -5.75 -0.19
C HIS A 384 -2.13 -6.70 -1.39
N GLU A 385 -2.51 -7.98 -1.23
CA GLU A 385 -2.45 -9.00 -2.28
C GLU A 385 -3.63 -8.91 -3.27
N ASN A 386 -4.53 -7.93 -3.13
CA ASN A 386 -5.70 -7.69 -3.98
C ASN A 386 -6.66 -8.91 -4.03
N ILE A 387 -6.80 -9.62 -2.91
CA ILE A 387 -7.75 -10.74 -2.78
C ILE A 387 -9.09 -10.22 -2.26
N PHE A 388 -9.03 -9.49 -1.15
CA PHE A 388 -10.13 -8.70 -0.63
C PHE A 388 -9.76 -7.23 -0.76
N THR A 389 -10.75 -6.36 -0.72
CA THR A 389 -10.53 -4.92 -0.58
C THR A 389 -11.24 -4.44 0.67
N ILE A 390 -10.61 -3.52 1.40
CA ILE A 390 -11.24 -2.74 2.45
C ILE A 390 -11.50 -1.31 1.95
N ASP A 391 -12.76 -0.93 1.81
CA ASP A 391 -13.11 0.43 1.35
C ASP A 391 -12.89 1.49 2.46
N SER A 392 -13.01 2.77 2.09
CA SER A 392 -12.88 3.89 3.05
C SER A 392 -13.95 3.90 4.17
N ARG A 393 -15.02 3.11 4.06
CA ARG A 393 -16.07 2.91 5.08
C ARG A 393 -15.78 1.68 5.95
N ALA A 394 -14.61 1.06 5.80
CA ALA A 394 -14.20 -0.17 6.45
C ALA A 394 -15.12 -1.35 6.12
N MET A 395 -15.55 -1.47 4.86
CA MET A 395 -16.29 -2.60 4.33
C MET A 395 -15.36 -3.50 3.52
N VAL A 396 -15.40 -4.80 3.81
CA VAL A 396 -14.61 -5.85 3.16
C VAL A 396 -15.43 -6.53 2.08
N ARG A 397 -14.89 -6.61 0.88
CA ARG A 397 -15.49 -7.34 -0.26
C ARG A 397 -14.40 -8.04 -1.06
N ALA A 398 -14.79 -8.88 -2.03
CA ALA A 398 -13.87 -9.32 -3.06
C ALA A 398 -13.28 -8.11 -3.78
N ASP A 399 -11.99 -8.17 -4.15
CA ASP A 399 -11.31 -7.05 -4.80
C ASP A 399 -12.06 -6.58 -6.05
N SER A 400 -12.42 -7.54 -6.90
CA SER A 400 -13.04 -7.30 -8.20
C SER A 400 -14.21 -8.25 -8.48
N VAL A 401 -15.01 -7.94 -9.51
CA VAL A 401 -16.07 -8.83 -10.02
C VAL A 401 -15.49 -10.20 -10.42
N PRO A 402 -14.40 -10.29 -11.20
CA PRO A 402 -13.69 -11.55 -11.44
C PRO A 402 -13.31 -12.33 -10.16
N MET A 403 -12.83 -11.66 -9.12
CA MET A 403 -12.47 -12.31 -7.87
C MET A 403 -13.71 -12.87 -7.14
N GLN A 404 -14.82 -12.13 -7.12
CA GLN A 404 -16.09 -12.67 -6.58
C GLN A 404 -16.58 -13.88 -7.40
N ASN A 405 -16.44 -13.83 -8.73
CA ASN A 405 -16.77 -14.97 -9.59
C ASN A 405 -15.92 -16.20 -9.23
N ALA A 406 -14.62 -16.01 -8.96
CA ALA A 406 -13.73 -17.08 -8.50
C ALA A 406 -14.18 -17.66 -7.15
N PHE A 407 -14.57 -16.82 -6.19
CA PHE A 407 -15.12 -17.29 -4.92
C PHE A 407 -16.37 -18.14 -5.10
N ARG A 408 -17.32 -17.68 -5.94
CA ARG A 408 -18.54 -18.46 -6.25
C ARG A 408 -18.20 -19.82 -6.87
N GLU A 409 -17.28 -19.85 -7.83
CA GLU A 409 -16.87 -21.09 -8.50
C GLU A 409 -16.26 -22.08 -7.49
N ILE A 410 -15.27 -21.63 -6.71
CA ILE A 410 -14.55 -22.48 -5.75
C ILE A 410 -15.48 -22.99 -4.65
N CYS A 411 -16.32 -22.13 -4.07
CA CYS A 411 -17.29 -22.53 -3.06
C CYS A 411 -18.37 -23.49 -3.59
N SER A 412 -18.54 -23.57 -4.91
CA SER A 412 -19.47 -24.51 -5.55
C SER A 412 -18.85 -25.87 -5.89
N TRP A 413 -17.53 -26.05 -5.70
CA TRP A 413 -16.88 -27.31 -6.00
C TRP A 413 -17.39 -28.44 -5.10
N PRO A 414 -17.62 -29.65 -5.65
CA PRO A 414 -18.00 -30.81 -4.86
C PRO A 414 -16.98 -31.10 -3.75
N GLY A 415 -17.44 -31.25 -2.51
CA GLY A 415 -16.59 -31.53 -1.35
C GLY A 415 -15.82 -30.33 -0.81
N PHE A 416 -16.01 -29.11 -1.32
CA PHE A 416 -15.31 -27.91 -0.82
C PHE A 416 -15.50 -27.70 0.68
N GLU A 417 -16.74 -27.78 1.16
CA GLU A 417 -17.05 -27.53 2.58
C GLU A 417 -16.40 -28.56 3.48
N GLU A 418 -16.47 -29.83 3.09
CA GLU A 418 -15.87 -30.95 3.80
C GLU A 418 -14.33 -30.80 3.85
N HIS A 419 -13.73 -30.38 2.74
CA HIS A 419 -12.28 -30.12 2.65
C HIS A 419 -11.84 -28.93 3.50
N LEU A 420 -12.66 -27.87 3.55
CA LEU A 420 -12.43 -26.71 4.41
C LEU A 420 -12.55 -27.07 5.89
N GLU A 421 -13.61 -27.78 6.28
CA GLU A 421 -13.81 -28.25 7.65
C GLU A 421 -12.69 -29.19 8.09
N ALA A 422 -12.26 -30.12 7.22
CA ALA A 422 -11.13 -30.99 7.46
C ALA A 422 -9.83 -30.21 7.72
N THR A 423 -9.57 -29.16 6.92
CA THR A 423 -8.41 -28.28 7.13
C THR A 423 -8.48 -27.56 8.47
N LEU A 424 -9.63 -26.94 8.80
CA LEU A 424 -9.83 -26.20 10.05
C LEU A 424 -9.68 -27.10 11.28
N LYS A 425 -10.27 -28.30 11.22
CA LYS A 425 -10.14 -29.30 12.29
C LYS A 425 -8.68 -29.72 12.47
N ARG A 426 -7.98 -30.02 11.38
CA ARG A 426 -6.57 -30.41 11.42
C ARG A 426 -5.68 -29.30 11.98
N ILE A 427 -5.93 -28.03 11.65
CA ILE A 427 -5.24 -26.88 12.27
C ILE A 427 -5.47 -26.90 13.79
N GLY A 428 -6.72 -27.07 14.22
CA GLY A 428 -7.10 -27.14 15.64
C GLY A 428 -6.42 -28.29 16.39
N ASP A 429 -6.35 -29.47 15.76
CA ASP A 429 -5.71 -30.66 16.33
C ASP A 429 -4.20 -30.42 16.55
N ILE A 430 -3.49 -29.85 15.56
CA ILE A 430 -2.05 -29.56 15.70
C ILE A 430 -1.80 -28.48 16.76
N GLU A 431 -2.60 -27.41 16.79
CA GLU A 431 -2.49 -26.40 17.85
C GLU A 431 -2.75 -26.99 19.25
N SER A 432 -3.66 -27.95 19.36
CA SER A 432 -3.95 -28.61 20.63
C SER A 432 -2.76 -29.43 21.14
N LEU A 433 -2.06 -30.14 20.24
CA LEU A 433 -0.85 -30.90 20.55
C LEU A 433 0.29 -30.00 21.01
N GLY A 434 0.46 -28.83 20.38
CA GLY A 434 1.46 -27.84 20.79
C GLY A 434 1.18 -27.19 22.15
N ARG A 435 -0.08 -27.19 22.61
CA ARG A 435 -0.49 -26.65 23.93
C ARG A 435 -0.36 -27.68 25.07
N THR A 436 -0.24 -28.96 24.76
CA THR A 436 0.05 -30.00 25.75
C THR A 436 1.47 -29.84 26.29
N ARG A 437 1.61 -29.41 27.54
CA ARG A 437 2.90 -29.34 28.22
C ARG A 437 3.44 -30.74 28.47
N GLU A 438 4.58 -31.08 27.88
CA GLU A 438 5.32 -32.28 28.23
C GLU A 438 5.98 -32.09 29.61
N LEU A 439 5.70 -32.99 30.56
CA LEU A 439 6.36 -33.05 31.86
C LEU A 439 7.55 -34.01 31.78
N THR A 440 8.71 -33.48 31.42
CA THR A 440 9.95 -34.28 31.37
C THR A 440 10.61 -34.35 32.75
N LEU A 441 10.61 -35.53 33.36
CA LEU A 441 11.31 -35.81 34.62
C LEU A 441 12.77 -36.19 34.36
N LYS A 442 13.66 -35.18 34.33
CA LYS A 442 15.07 -35.33 33.91
C LYS A 442 15.85 -36.39 34.71
N ASP A 443 15.61 -36.53 36.02
CA ASP A 443 16.38 -37.48 36.84
C ASP A 443 16.06 -38.95 36.51
N LEU A 444 14.95 -39.24 35.81
CA LEU A 444 14.67 -40.60 35.33
C LEU A 444 15.52 -41.00 34.12
N TRP A 445 16.16 -40.06 33.41
CA TRP A 445 17.02 -40.36 32.26
C TRP A 445 18.34 -41.03 32.65
N ASP A 446 18.90 -40.67 33.81
CA ASP A 446 20.18 -41.21 34.31
C ASP A 446 20.00 -42.30 35.38
N LYS A 447 19.00 -43.17 35.21
CA LYS A 447 18.61 -44.22 36.19
C LYS A 447 18.26 -43.69 37.58
N GLY A 448 18.01 -42.39 37.74
CA GLY A 448 17.53 -41.83 38.99
C GLY A 448 16.15 -42.37 39.35
N LYS A 449 15.81 -42.25 40.63
CA LYS A 449 14.56 -42.77 41.18
C LYS A 449 13.91 -41.72 42.04
N TYR A 450 12.58 -41.65 41.96
CA TYR A 450 11.81 -40.74 42.79
C TYR A 450 11.13 -41.54 43.90
N GLN A 451 11.39 -41.13 45.14
CA GLN A 451 10.80 -41.74 46.32
C GLN A 451 9.70 -40.82 46.86
N ILE A 452 8.45 -41.27 46.76
CA ILE A 452 7.31 -40.56 47.32
C ILE A 452 7.02 -41.15 48.70
N THR A 453 7.23 -40.35 49.74
CA THR A 453 6.94 -40.75 51.13
C THR A 453 5.62 -40.16 51.57
N MET A 454 4.64 -40.99 51.88
CA MET A 454 3.35 -40.57 52.42
C MET A 454 3.47 -40.44 53.94
N ARG A 455 3.14 -39.25 54.47
CA ARG A 455 3.14 -38.97 55.91
C ARG A 455 1.72 -38.73 56.39
N ASP A 456 1.41 -39.23 57.58
CA ASP A 456 0.14 -38.98 58.25
C ASP A 456 0.07 -37.51 58.77
N PRO A 457 -1.10 -37.02 59.21
CA PRO A 457 -1.25 -35.66 59.73
C PRO A 457 -0.43 -35.37 61.00
N LYS A 458 0.16 -36.39 61.64
CA LYS A 458 1.06 -36.26 62.79
C LYS A 458 2.54 -36.36 62.39
N GLY A 459 2.83 -36.35 61.09
CA GLY A 459 4.17 -36.34 60.51
C GLY A 459 4.87 -37.70 60.49
N ARG A 460 4.17 -38.80 60.79
CA ARG A 460 4.74 -40.16 60.77
C ARG A 460 4.62 -40.76 59.37
N GLU A 461 5.68 -41.40 58.92
CA GLU A 461 5.71 -42.06 57.61
C GLU A 461 4.78 -43.27 57.61
N SER A 462 3.77 -43.22 56.76
CA SER A 462 2.70 -44.22 56.63
C SER A 462 2.97 -45.18 55.47
N GLY A 463 3.87 -44.84 54.55
CA GLY A 463 4.26 -45.69 53.43
C GLY A 463 5.15 -44.94 52.46
N THR A 464 5.93 -45.69 51.69
CA THR A 464 6.83 -45.14 50.69
C THR A 464 6.66 -45.88 49.38
N VAL A 465 6.49 -45.14 48.29
CA VAL A 465 6.40 -45.65 46.93
C VAL A 465 7.58 -45.10 46.14
N GLU A 466 8.38 -45.99 45.56
CA GLU A 466 9.48 -45.65 44.68
C GLU A 466 9.06 -45.95 43.25
N PHE A 467 9.23 -44.98 42.33
CA PHE A 467 9.05 -45.22 40.92
C PHE A 467 10.33 -44.92 40.15
N SER A 468 10.67 -45.83 39.23
CA SER A 468 11.84 -45.78 38.38
C SER A 468 11.48 -46.22 36.97
N VAL A 469 12.33 -45.92 35.99
CA VAL A 469 12.16 -46.43 34.63
C VAL A 469 12.28 -47.96 34.65
N LYS A 470 11.32 -48.65 34.04
CA LYS A 470 11.39 -50.10 33.86
C LYS A 470 12.47 -50.39 32.82
N GLU A 471 13.53 -51.11 33.20
CA GLU A 471 14.54 -51.57 32.24
C GLU A 471 13.86 -52.47 31.20
N ARG A 472 14.11 -52.21 29.92
CA ARG A 472 13.64 -53.09 28.84
C ARG A 472 14.43 -54.38 28.96
N GLU A 473 13.76 -55.52 28.99
CA GLU A 473 14.42 -56.82 28.83
C GLU A 473 14.99 -56.85 27.41
N ASP A 474 16.32 -56.94 27.31
CA ASP A 474 16.99 -57.21 26.04
C ASP A 474 16.46 -58.58 25.54
N GLN A 475 15.70 -58.57 24.44
CA GLN A 475 15.51 -59.79 23.67
C GLN A 475 16.85 -60.06 23.00
N ASP A 476 17.57 -61.06 23.49
CA ASP A 476 18.70 -61.65 22.79
C ASP A 476 18.21 -62.10 21.40
N ASP A 477 18.64 -61.36 20.37
CA ASP A 477 18.52 -61.75 18.97
C ASP A 477 19.47 -62.95 18.73
N ASP A 478 18.91 -64.15 18.63
CA ASP A 478 19.52 -65.32 17.98
C ASP A 478 18.98 -65.50 16.56
#